data_AF-A0AA37XIM4-F1
#
_entry.id   AF-A0AA37XIM4-F1
#
_cell.length_a   1.000
_cell.length_b   1.000
_cell.length_c   1.000
_cell.angle_alpha   90.00
_cell.angle_beta   90.00
_cell.angle_gamma   90.00
#
_symmetry.space_group_name_H-M   'P 1'
#
loop_
_entity.id
_entity.type
_entity.pdbx_description
1 polymer ?
#
loop_
_entity_poly.entity_id
_entity_poly.type
_entity_poly.pdbx_seq_one_letter_code
_entity_poly.pdbx_strand_id
1 'polypeptide(L)'
;MTWSLHVFDVTTGAILQQLPLVPFTWSHKVRDSSAEGRETGTGDGEFSSLSFPWAALPTRVEDVNDLLMPGKRGILAAFQERAVVAGIIGPRADTYAGTTFPLRPLSSLLERRFAVAETDSLSTSWFGYSRHSLGTYAKRLVEHAMSKPGGALPILLPPEEPLPMMVDDPSFRRTYRGFDLANLAISDLLDELANVEGGPDIAFRPELVSPDRMVWRMSVGTLADPYIGQDRDHSWATTAPGGHASGFRQLVSADFRADRVYGAGAGQDEGTVTAKAENLSLTARGWPLVERVIANGSWDGERTPAFAAAVDATKAAKGALERAKAAVSQAERFLATARSQSRSAAQKVASATKTTGGADWVMVQSSPPPVKDQNDGVTWVDTSTSPAVAKVWKDGAWRASEAEGIADLVATLMGSLAVIQNGVDTLAARQADVGPAETAVANAEAHEDAVAAREGKAIVQAHVNAAVAPEPMAQWELTVRADGDPPLGTFWPGDLAEVAISDFPTIPDGTYPVRILSMSGSEGLGVTLKFDVVDARY
;
A
#
# COMPACT_ATOMS: atom_id res chain seq x y z
N MET A 1 7.43 -31.66 35.93
CA MET A 1 8.62 -31.10 35.25
C MET A 1 8.40 -31.39 33.78
N THR A 2 7.57 -30.63 33.08
CA THR A 2 6.98 -31.23 31.87
C THR A 2 6.58 -30.17 30.87
N TRP A 3 7.55 -29.87 30.01
CA TRP A 3 7.26 -29.56 28.63
C TRP A 3 6.49 -30.72 27.98
N SER A 4 5.58 -30.40 27.08
CA SER A 4 4.88 -31.36 26.24
C SER A 4 4.87 -30.89 24.79
N LEU A 5 5.01 -31.84 23.86
CA LEU A 5 4.93 -31.60 22.43
C LEU A 5 3.64 -32.23 21.90
N HIS A 6 2.85 -31.46 21.17
CA HIS A 6 1.57 -31.90 20.62
C HIS A 6 1.51 -31.64 19.13
N VAL A 7 1.07 -32.64 18.36
CA VAL A 7 0.70 -32.46 16.96
C VAL A 7 -0.68 -31.83 16.91
N PHE A 8 -0.83 -30.79 16.09
CA PHE A 8 -2.12 -30.18 15.81
C PHE A 8 -2.41 -30.10 14.31
N ASP A 9 -3.69 -30.04 13.96
CA ASP A 9 -4.16 -29.77 12.61
C ASP A 9 -4.12 -28.27 12.32
N VAL A 10 -3.39 -27.86 11.28
CA VAL A 10 -3.11 -26.44 11.00
C VAL A 10 -4.36 -25.63 10.66
N THR A 11 -5.39 -26.27 10.10
CA THR A 11 -6.61 -25.59 9.66
C THR A 11 -7.60 -25.42 10.81
N THR A 12 -7.70 -26.43 11.68
CA THR A 12 -8.73 -26.49 12.74
C THR A 12 -8.21 -26.13 14.12
N GLY A 13 -6.91 -26.27 14.34
CA GLY A 13 -6.25 -26.17 15.64
C GLY A 13 -6.45 -27.39 16.53
N ALA A 14 -7.09 -28.47 16.03
CA ALA A 14 -7.35 -29.66 16.83
C ALA A 14 -6.05 -30.36 17.23
N ILE A 15 -5.87 -30.62 18.52
CA ILE A 15 -4.77 -31.43 19.04
C ILE A 15 -5.05 -32.89 18.71
N LEU A 16 -4.14 -33.52 17.97
CA LEU A 16 -4.30 -34.89 17.47
C LEU A 16 -3.62 -35.89 18.38
N GLN A 17 -2.38 -35.59 18.78
CA GLN A 17 -1.56 -36.53 19.52
C GLN A 17 -0.41 -35.83 20.25
N GLN A 18 -0.14 -36.27 21.48
CA GLN A 18 1.09 -35.91 22.18
C GLN A 18 2.27 -36.74 21.65
N LEU A 19 3.37 -36.08 21.33
CA LEU A 19 4.63 -36.69 20.92
C LEU A 19 5.57 -36.87 22.12
N PRO A 20 6.54 -37.80 22.03
CA PRO A 20 7.65 -37.83 22.97
C PRO A 20 8.40 -36.49 22.96
N LEU A 21 8.88 -36.07 24.12
CA LEU A 21 9.72 -34.87 24.22
C LEU A 21 11.09 -35.17 23.58
N VAL A 22 11.52 -34.30 22.66
CA VAL A 22 12.88 -34.28 22.09
C VAL A 22 13.50 -32.92 22.36
N PRO A 23 14.84 -32.77 22.34
CA PRO A 23 15.47 -31.47 22.53
C PRO A 23 15.01 -30.47 21.46
N PHE A 24 14.77 -29.24 21.88
CA PHE A 24 14.42 -28.15 20.96
C PHE A 24 14.79 -26.80 21.54
N THR A 25 14.87 -25.81 20.66
CA THR A 25 15.01 -24.40 21.03
C THR A 25 13.90 -23.59 20.41
N TRP A 26 13.57 -22.48 21.05
CA TRP A 26 12.50 -21.60 20.62
C TRP A 26 12.88 -20.15 20.93
N SER A 27 12.34 -19.23 20.14
CA SER A 27 12.44 -17.81 20.40
C SER A 27 11.14 -17.11 20.01
N HIS A 28 10.88 -15.97 20.63
CA HIS A 28 9.85 -15.02 20.23
C HIS A 28 10.48 -13.64 20.25
N LYS A 29 10.19 -12.86 19.22
CA LYS A 29 10.59 -11.47 19.13
C LYS A 29 9.35 -10.61 18.96
N VAL A 30 9.39 -9.39 19.47
CA VAL A 30 8.60 -8.28 18.96
C VAL A 30 9.59 -7.31 18.29
N ARG A 31 9.08 -6.56 17.31
CA ARG A 31 9.76 -5.55 16.47
C ARG A 31 11.06 -4.98 17.06
N ASP A 32 12.11 -4.84 16.23
CA ASP A 32 13.38 -4.16 16.56
C ASP A 32 14.04 -4.60 17.88
N SER A 33 14.45 -5.87 17.96
CA SER A 33 14.82 -6.52 19.23
C SER A 33 16.32 -6.59 19.55
N SER A 34 17.21 -5.89 18.83
CA SER A 34 18.65 -6.15 18.95
C SER A 34 19.53 -4.91 19.10
N ALA A 35 20.48 -5.00 20.03
CA ALA A 35 21.56 -4.01 20.17
C ALA A 35 22.64 -4.04 19.10
N GLU A 36 22.62 -5.09 18.28
CA GLU A 36 23.59 -5.38 17.25
C GLU A 36 23.07 -5.01 15.84
N GLY A 37 21.86 -4.41 15.77
CA GLY A 37 21.21 -3.98 14.53
C GLY A 37 19.68 -4.04 14.58
N ARG A 38 19.02 -3.16 13.82
CA ARG A 38 17.55 -3.09 13.73
C ARG A 38 17.03 -4.17 12.78
N GLU A 39 16.42 -5.22 13.32
CA GLU A 39 15.63 -6.17 12.53
C GLU A 39 14.22 -5.60 12.33
N THR A 40 13.86 -5.33 11.08
CA THR A 40 12.55 -4.77 10.69
C THR A 40 11.57 -5.92 10.40
N GLY A 41 10.51 -6.07 11.19
CA GLY A 41 9.46 -7.07 10.92
C GLY A 41 8.44 -7.22 12.06
N THR A 42 7.33 -7.90 11.77
CA THR A 42 6.34 -8.37 12.74
C THR A 42 6.92 -9.43 13.69
N GLY A 43 6.33 -9.55 14.88
CA GLY A 43 6.85 -10.43 15.93
C GLY A 43 6.58 -11.90 15.64
N ASP A 44 7.54 -12.58 15.01
CA ASP A 44 7.46 -14.02 14.77
C ASP A 44 8.11 -14.84 15.91
N GLY A 45 7.49 -15.99 16.20
CA GLY A 45 8.07 -17.03 17.03
C GLY A 45 8.85 -18.03 16.18
N GLU A 46 10.12 -18.24 16.48
CA GLU A 46 10.94 -19.27 15.86
C GLU A 46 10.97 -20.55 16.69
N PHE A 47 10.97 -21.69 16.01
CA PHE A 47 11.08 -23.00 16.62
C PHE A 47 12.10 -23.80 15.82
N SER A 48 13.15 -24.30 16.49
CA SER A 48 14.18 -25.12 15.85
C SER A 48 13.62 -26.37 15.18
N SER A 49 14.42 -26.95 14.29
CA SER A 49 14.13 -28.27 13.72
C SER A 49 13.96 -29.32 14.83
N LEU A 50 12.97 -30.20 14.64
CA LEU A 50 12.75 -31.34 15.50
C LEU A 50 13.23 -32.62 14.81
N SER A 51 13.82 -33.52 15.59
CA SER A 51 14.31 -34.82 15.11
C SER A 51 13.74 -35.93 15.97
N PHE A 52 13.10 -36.91 15.34
CA PHE A 52 12.50 -38.06 16.01
C PHE A 52 13.05 -39.36 15.44
N PRO A 53 13.58 -40.28 16.27
CA PRO A 53 13.85 -41.64 15.81
C PRO A 53 12.53 -42.36 15.54
N TRP A 54 12.50 -43.23 14.53
CA TRP A 54 11.26 -43.95 14.16
C TRP A 54 10.66 -44.74 15.33
N ALA A 55 11.51 -45.31 16.18
CA ALA A 55 11.08 -46.08 17.35
C ALA A 55 10.37 -45.25 18.43
N ALA A 56 10.53 -43.92 18.42
CA ALA A 56 9.87 -43.05 19.39
C ALA A 56 8.47 -42.60 18.92
N LEU A 57 8.13 -42.76 17.64
CA LEU A 57 6.84 -42.33 17.14
C LEU A 57 5.75 -43.36 17.47
N PRO A 58 4.63 -42.93 18.08
CA PRO A 58 3.63 -43.81 18.67
C PRO A 58 2.68 -44.52 17.68
N THR A 59 3.00 -44.58 16.38
CA THR A 59 2.04 -45.01 15.33
C THR A 59 2.68 -45.88 14.24
N ARG A 60 1.85 -46.57 13.43
CA ARG A 60 2.32 -47.35 12.27
C ARG A 60 2.81 -46.40 11.17
N VAL A 61 3.66 -46.88 10.25
CA VAL A 61 4.32 -46.02 9.22
C VAL A 61 3.31 -45.21 8.38
N GLU A 62 2.17 -45.80 8.00
CA GLU A 62 1.11 -45.10 7.26
C GLU A 62 0.46 -43.95 8.05
N ASP A 63 0.36 -44.08 9.38
CA ASP A 63 -0.18 -43.06 10.27
C ASP A 63 0.83 -41.93 10.52
N VAL A 64 2.15 -42.24 10.51
CA VAL A 64 3.22 -41.24 10.67
C VAL A 64 3.23 -40.23 9.53
N ASN A 65 2.94 -40.67 8.31
CA ASN A 65 2.88 -39.78 7.15
C ASN A 65 1.79 -38.73 7.30
N ASP A 66 0.58 -39.11 7.72
CA ASP A 66 -0.50 -38.14 7.95
C ASP A 66 -0.28 -37.31 9.21
N LEU A 67 0.25 -37.92 10.28
CA LEU A 67 0.50 -37.28 11.57
C LEU A 67 1.57 -36.17 11.45
N LEU A 68 2.61 -36.38 10.64
CA LEU A 68 3.72 -35.45 10.44
C LEU A 68 3.74 -34.88 9.02
N MET A 69 2.57 -34.71 8.41
CA MET A 69 2.44 -34.20 7.03
C MET A 69 2.82 -32.71 6.96
N PRO A 70 3.86 -32.33 6.20
CA PRO A 70 4.23 -30.93 6.03
C PRO A 70 3.08 -30.04 5.54
N GLY A 71 2.96 -28.84 6.11
CA GLY A 71 1.91 -27.86 5.77
C GLY A 71 0.50 -28.18 6.28
N LYS A 72 0.16 -29.46 6.50
CA LYS A 72 -1.14 -29.89 7.07
C LYS A 72 -1.10 -29.95 8.60
N ARG A 73 0.06 -30.26 9.16
CA ARG A 73 0.27 -30.51 10.59
C ARG A 73 1.24 -29.49 11.17
N GLY A 74 1.06 -29.18 12.44
CA GLY A 74 1.97 -28.34 13.21
C GLY A 74 2.34 -29.00 14.52
N ILE A 75 3.37 -28.45 15.18
CA ILE A 75 3.80 -28.86 16.51
C ILE A 75 3.61 -27.69 17.47
N LEU A 76 2.95 -27.95 18.58
CA LEU A 76 2.81 -27.06 19.74
C LEU A 76 3.72 -27.56 20.86
N ALA A 77 4.58 -26.69 21.37
CA ALA A 77 5.26 -26.91 22.64
C ALA A 77 4.54 -26.14 23.75
N ALA A 78 4.15 -26.86 24.81
CA ALA A 78 3.50 -26.30 25.99
C ALA A 78 4.34 -26.54 27.24
N PHE A 79 4.42 -25.54 28.11
CA PHE A 79 5.04 -25.65 29.42
C PHE A 79 3.96 -25.56 30.50
N GLN A 80 3.82 -26.61 31.32
CA GLN A 80 2.76 -26.69 32.34
C GLN A 80 1.36 -26.36 31.77
N GLU A 81 1.00 -26.98 30.63
CA GLU A 81 -0.26 -26.77 29.91
C GLU A 81 -0.48 -25.35 29.36
N ARG A 82 0.53 -24.47 29.41
CA ARG A 82 0.50 -23.17 28.72
C ARG A 82 1.23 -23.30 27.40
N ALA A 83 0.54 -22.94 26.31
CA ALA A 83 1.15 -22.85 25.00
C ALA A 83 2.28 -21.82 25.00
N VAL A 84 3.48 -22.22 24.55
CA VAL A 84 4.63 -21.31 24.47
C VAL A 84 4.99 -21.02 23.03
N VAL A 85 5.15 -22.05 22.19
CA VAL A 85 5.51 -21.88 20.79
C VAL A 85 4.79 -22.90 19.93
N ALA A 86 4.31 -22.48 18.76
CA ALA A 86 3.65 -23.35 17.80
C ALA A 86 4.15 -23.04 16.40
N GLY A 87 4.47 -24.08 15.63
CA GLY A 87 4.94 -23.93 14.25
C GLY A 87 4.38 -25.01 13.34
N ILE A 88 4.35 -24.71 12.05
CA ILE A 88 3.85 -25.60 11.00
C ILE A 88 5.00 -26.48 10.51
N ILE A 89 4.74 -27.77 10.33
CA ILE A 89 5.77 -28.71 9.85
C ILE A 89 6.20 -28.30 8.44
N GLY A 90 7.48 -27.99 8.30
CA GLY A 90 8.13 -27.69 7.03
C GLY A 90 8.61 -28.96 6.29
N PRO A 91 9.50 -28.81 5.30
CA PRO A 91 10.02 -29.94 4.53
C PRO A 91 10.66 -31.00 5.44
N ARG A 92 10.19 -32.23 5.32
CA ARG A 92 10.62 -33.36 6.15
C ARG A 92 11.70 -34.16 5.45
N ALA A 93 12.79 -34.44 6.19
CA ALA A 93 13.89 -35.28 5.75
C ALA A 93 13.86 -36.62 6.51
N ASP A 94 13.55 -37.68 5.77
CA ASP A 94 13.46 -39.04 6.31
C ASP A 94 14.75 -39.81 6.02
N THR A 95 15.30 -40.45 7.04
CA THR A 95 16.47 -41.34 6.95
C THR A 95 16.10 -42.69 7.54
N TYR A 96 16.97 -43.70 7.44
CA TYR A 96 16.75 -44.97 8.13
C TYR A 96 16.69 -44.83 9.66
N ALA A 97 17.32 -43.80 10.24
CA ALA A 97 17.38 -43.60 11.68
C ALA A 97 16.13 -42.90 12.24
N GLY A 98 15.48 -42.05 11.44
CA GLY A 98 14.38 -41.23 11.90
C GLY A 98 13.99 -40.16 10.89
N THR A 99 13.18 -39.21 11.37
CA THR A 99 12.68 -38.07 10.61
C THR A 99 13.11 -36.76 11.25
N THR A 100 13.43 -35.76 10.42
CA THR A 100 13.77 -34.41 10.87
C THR A 100 13.03 -33.39 10.03
N PHE A 101 12.50 -32.34 10.66
CA PHE A 101 11.80 -31.26 9.95
C PHE A 101 11.95 -29.92 10.68
N PRO A 102 12.06 -28.80 9.94
CA PRO A 102 11.95 -27.47 10.53
C PRO A 102 10.49 -27.16 10.84
N LEU A 103 10.27 -26.21 11.74
CA LEU A 103 8.97 -25.62 11.99
C LEU A 103 8.95 -24.21 11.45
N ARG A 104 7.88 -23.86 10.74
CA ARG A 104 7.67 -22.53 10.18
C ARG A 104 6.69 -21.74 11.04
N PRO A 105 6.91 -20.42 11.21
CA PRO A 105 5.94 -19.56 11.87
C PRO A 105 4.63 -19.46 11.09
N LEU A 106 3.58 -18.95 11.73
CA LEU A 106 2.28 -18.71 11.10
C LEU A 106 2.38 -17.73 9.93
N SER A 107 3.26 -16.73 10.02
CA SER A 107 3.57 -15.76 8.96
C SER A 107 3.88 -16.44 7.63
N SER A 108 4.57 -17.58 7.63
CA SER A 108 4.87 -18.35 6.40
C SER A 108 3.64 -18.83 5.61
N LEU A 109 2.45 -18.95 6.26
CA LEU A 109 1.19 -19.16 5.56
C LEU A 109 0.57 -17.85 5.09
N LEU A 110 0.70 -16.77 5.87
CA LEU A 110 0.21 -15.44 5.52
C LEU A 110 0.98 -14.84 4.34
N GLU A 111 2.27 -15.11 4.19
CA GLU A 111 3.10 -14.82 3.01
C GLU A 111 2.52 -15.45 1.73
N ARG A 112 1.83 -16.58 1.87
CA ARG A 112 1.19 -17.31 0.76
C ARG A 112 -0.29 -17.00 0.62
N ARG A 113 -0.78 -15.97 1.31
CA ARG A 113 -2.15 -15.49 1.21
C ARG A 113 -2.14 -14.08 0.69
N PHE A 114 -3.11 -13.78 -0.17
CA PHE A 114 -3.13 -12.51 -0.87
C PHE A 114 -4.39 -11.72 -0.53
N ALA A 115 -4.16 -10.46 -0.24
CA ALA A 115 -5.13 -9.39 -0.17
C ALA A 115 -5.70 -9.14 -1.58
N VAL A 116 -6.62 -9.98 -2.05
CA VAL A 116 -7.33 -9.80 -3.33
C VAL A 116 -8.76 -10.29 -3.26
N ALA A 117 -9.63 -9.71 -4.09
CA ALA A 117 -11.01 -10.16 -4.23
C ALA A 117 -11.08 -11.54 -4.93
N GLU A 118 -12.05 -12.36 -4.54
CA GLU A 118 -12.34 -13.66 -5.18
C GLU A 118 -13.18 -13.43 -6.45
N THR A 119 -12.51 -13.04 -7.54
CA THR A 119 -13.14 -12.75 -8.84
C THR A 119 -12.19 -13.06 -9.99
N ASP A 120 -12.73 -13.40 -11.17
CA ASP A 120 -11.94 -13.67 -12.38
C ASP A 120 -11.29 -12.41 -12.97
N SER A 121 -11.82 -11.22 -12.67
CA SER A 121 -11.33 -9.94 -13.21
C SER A 121 -10.40 -9.21 -12.23
N LEU A 122 -9.30 -9.87 -11.84
CA LEU A 122 -8.39 -9.35 -10.81
C LEU A 122 -7.81 -7.97 -11.13
N SER A 123 -7.43 -7.70 -12.38
CA SER A 123 -6.77 -6.44 -12.78
C SER A 123 -7.61 -5.18 -12.56
N THR A 124 -8.95 -5.31 -12.58
CA THR A 124 -9.89 -4.22 -12.30
C THR A 124 -10.51 -4.32 -10.92
N SER A 125 -10.23 -5.41 -10.20
CA SER A 125 -10.72 -5.61 -8.84
C SER A 125 -9.95 -4.76 -7.83
N TRP A 126 -10.62 -4.46 -6.73
CA TRP A 126 -10.02 -3.85 -5.56
C TRP A 126 -10.81 -4.27 -4.33
N PHE A 127 -10.15 -4.27 -3.19
CA PHE A 127 -10.82 -4.32 -1.90
C PHE A 127 -10.19 -3.27 -0.98
N GLY A 128 -10.95 -2.78 -0.01
CA GLY A 128 -10.47 -1.71 0.84
C GLY A 128 -11.39 -1.48 2.02
N TYR A 129 -10.82 -0.83 3.02
CA TYR A 129 -11.48 -0.53 4.28
C TYR A 129 -11.25 0.96 4.58
N SER A 130 -12.25 1.62 5.13
CA SER A 130 -12.18 3.04 5.51
C SER A 130 -12.65 3.20 6.95
N ARG A 131 -12.15 4.22 7.65
CA ARG A 131 -12.54 4.54 9.03
C ARG A 131 -12.19 3.43 10.02
N HIS A 132 -10.98 2.90 9.92
CA HIS A 132 -10.44 1.95 10.89
C HIS A 132 -9.03 2.38 11.33
N SER A 133 -8.64 2.03 12.56
CA SER A 133 -7.27 2.18 13.03
C SER A 133 -6.34 1.21 12.29
N LEU A 134 -5.03 1.47 12.34
CA LEU A 134 -4.01 0.58 11.77
C LEU A 134 -4.12 -0.84 12.36
N GLY A 135 -4.38 -0.96 13.67
CA GLY A 135 -4.56 -2.26 14.30
C GLY A 135 -5.81 -3.00 13.81
N THR A 136 -6.90 -2.26 13.58
CA THR A 136 -8.11 -2.84 12.98
C THR A 136 -7.89 -3.22 11.51
N TYR A 137 -7.04 -2.51 10.76
CA TYR A 137 -6.66 -2.93 9.41
C TYR A 137 -5.88 -4.24 9.39
N ALA A 138 -4.92 -4.40 10.31
CA ALA A 138 -4.18 -5.66 10.45
C ALA A 138 -5.14 -6.83 10.69
N LYS A 139 -6.11 -6.67 11.62
CA LYS A 139 -7.19 -7.64 11.85
C LYS A 139 -7.96 -7.95 10.56
N ARG A 140 -8.41 -6.93 9.83
CA ARG A 140 -9.22 -7.09 8.60
C ARG A 140 -8.47 -7.82 7.50
N LEU A 141 -7.16 -7.61 7.36
CA LEU A 141 -6.33 -8.36 6.40
C LEU A 141 -6.33 -9.86 6.71
N VAL A 142 -6.12 -10.22 7.98
CA VAL A 142 -6.15 -11.63 8.41
C VAL A 142 -7.55 -12.23 8.27
N GLU A 143 -8.59 -11.48 8.64
CA GLU A 143 -9.99 -11.88 8.45
C GLU A 143 -10.32 -12.14 6.97
N HIS A 144 -9.86 -11.26 6.08
CA HIS A 144 -10.01 -11.43 4.63
C HIS A 144 -9.31 -12.70 4.16
N ALA A 145 -8.07 -12.91 4.59
CA ALA A 145 -7.29 -14.10 4.28
C ALA A 145 -8.00 -15.39 4.71
N MET A 146 -8.71 -15.35 5.85
CA MET A 146 -9.45 -16.48 6.40
C MET A 146 -10.82 -16.71 5.74
N SER A 147 -11.44 -15.67 5.20
CA SER A 147 -12.77 -15.77 4.58
C SER A 147 -12.77 -16.46 3.21
N LYS A 148 -11.59 -16.57 2.58
CA LYS A 148 -11.41 -17.25 1.29
C LYS A 148 -11.74 -18.74 1.37
N PRO A 149 -12.21 -19.38 0.27
CA PRO A 149 -12.42 -20.82 0.22
C PRO A 149 -11.15 -21.60 0.62
N GLY A 150 -11.23 -22.47 1.63
CA GLY A 150 -10.07 -23.19 2.17
C GLY A 150 -9.10 -22.34 3.00
N GLY A 151 -9.45 -21.07 3.27
CA GLY A 151 -8.65 -20.12 4.03
C GLY A 151 -8.78 -20.24 5.54
N ALA A 152 -9.61 -21.12 6.10
CA ALA A 152 -9.75 -21.21 7.56
C ALA A 152 -8.39 -21.49 8.25
N LEU A 153 -8.12 -20.75 9.32
CA LEU A 153 -7.00 -20.96 10.24
C LEU A 153 -7.52 -20.80 11.68
N PRO A 154 -6.91 -21.45 12.68
CA PRO A 154 -7.31 -21.30 14.07
C PRO A 154 -6.73 -20.01 14.66
N ILE A 155 -7.11 -18.86 14.09
CA ILE A 155 -6.68 -17.54 14.58
C ILE A 155 -7.84 -16.88 15.32
N LEU A 156 -7.61 -16.48 16.57
CA LEU A 156 -8.52 -15.62 17.31
C LEU A 156 -8.16 -14.16 17.04
N LEU A 157 -9.07 -13.46 16.37
CA LEU A 157 -8.91 -12.05 16.02
C LEU A 157 -9.27 -11.15 17.22
N PRO A 158 -8.57 -10.01 17.41
CA PRO A 158 -8.90 -9.05 18.46
C PRO A 158 -10.24 -8.34 18.19
N PRO A 159 -10.86 -7.72 19.22
CA PRO A 159 -12.01 -6.85 19.01
C PRO A 159 -11.63 -5.66 18.11
N GLU A 160 -12.63 -5.04 17.46
CA GLU A 160 -12.39 -3.81 16.68
C GLU A 160 -12.16 -2.64 17.62
N GLU A 161 -11.14 -1.85 17.29
CA GLU A 161 -10.86 -0.63 18.03
C GLU A 161 -11.83 0.48 17.57
N PRO A 162 -12.60 1.08 18.49
CA PRO A 162 -13.45 2.22 18.15
C PRO A 162 -12.58 3.44 17.89
N LEU A 163 -12.71 4.05 16.71
CA LEU A 163 -12.04 5.33 16.43
C LEU A 163 -12.72 6.46 17.23
N PRO A 164 -11.95 7.37 17.86
CA PRO A 164 -12.50 8.64 18.32
C PRO A 164 -13.11 9.37 17.12
N MET A 165 -14.35 9.84 17.26
CA MET A 165 -15.15 10.35 16.13
C MET A 165 -14.43 11.40 15.28
N MET A 166 -14.60 11.24 13.97
CA MET A 166 -14.31 12.20 12.89
C MET A 166 -12.86 12.62 12.71
N VAL A 167 -12.13 11.81 11.93
CA VAL A 167 -11.23 12.39 10.94
C VAL A 167 -11.58 11.76 9.60
N ASP A 168 -11.96 12.56 8.61
CA ASP A 168 -11.95 12.10 7.21
C ASP A 168 -10.51 12.09 6.71
N ASP A 169 -9.65 11.39 7.47
CA ASP A 169 -8.23 11.32 7.23
C ASP A 169 -7.96 10.25 6.16
N PRO A 170 -7.24 10.60 5.08
CA PRO A 170 -6.68 9.61 4.18
C PRO A 170 -5.86 8.52 4.90
N SER A 171 -5.22 8.83 6.03
CA SER A 171 -4.43 7.88 6.84
C SER A 171 -5.28 6.74 7.41
N PHE A 172 -6.59 6.93 7.58
CA PHE A 172 -7.58 5.90 7.94
C PHE A 172 -8.33 5.37 6.72
N ARG A 173 -7.63 5.20 5.59
CA ARG A 173 -8.12 4.48 4.40
C ARG A 173 -7.03 3.56 3.88
N ARG A 174 -7.39 2.32 3.54
CA ARG A 174 -6.50 1.38 2.83
C ARG A 174 -7.24 0.78 1.65
N THR A 175 -6.55 0.68 0.54
CA THR A 175 -7.10 0.14 -0.71
C THR A 175 -6.03 -0.68 -1.40
N TYR A 176 -6.38 -1.89 -1.76
CA TYR A 176 -5.51 -2.86 -2.38
C TYR A 176 -6.06 -3.19 -3.75
N ARG A 177 -5.23 -3.04 -4.79
CA ARG A 177 -5.64 -3.14 -6.18
C ARG A 177 -5.21 -4.48 -6.75
N GLY A 178 -6.12 -5.24 -7.34
CA GLY A 178 -5.80 -6.57 -7.86
C GLY A 178 -4.86 -6.58 -9.07
N PHE A 179 -4.50 -5.43 -9.66
CA PHE A 179 -3.39 -5.38 -10.62
C PHE A 179 -2.01 -5.46 -9.94
N ASP A 180 -1.93 -5.20 -8.64
CA ASP A 180 -0.69 -5.14 -7.85
C ASP A 180 -0.42 -6.44 -7.07
N LEU A 181 -0.86 -7.58 -7.61
CA LEU A 181 -0.84 -8.90 -6.97
C LEU A 181 0.50 -9.28 -6.31
N ALA A 182 1.62 -8.84 -6.89
CA ALA A 182 2.95 -9.16 -6.41
C ALA A 182 3.25 -8.57 -5.03
N ASN A 183 2.57 -7.49 -4.63
CA ASN A 183 2.83 -6.74 -3.40
C ASN A 183 1.69 -6.89 -2.37
N LEU A 184 0.83 -7.91 -2.53
CA LEU A 184 -0.38 -8.09 -1.73
C LEU A 184 -0.34 -9.33 -0.83
N ALA A 185 0.84 -9.86 -0.54
CA ALA A 185 0.98 -10.91 0.46
C ALA A 185 0.56 -10.38 1.84
N ILE A 186 -0.23 -11.14 2.59
CA ILE A 186 -0.78 -10.67 3.86
C ILE A 186 0.34 -10.40 4.87
N SER A 187 1.39 -11.22 4.90
CA SER A 187 2.55 -11.00 5.79
C SER A 187 3.20 -9.65 5.53
N ASP A 188 3.57 -9.37 4.28
CA ASP A 188 4.21 -8.13 3.86
C ASP A 188 3.34 -6.91 4.22
N LEU A 189 2.02 -7.00 4.01
CA LEU A 189 1.10 -5.92 4.38
C LEU A 189 1.00 -5.71 5.89
N LEU A 190 1.09 -6.76 6.72
CA LEU A 190 1.14 -6.63 8.17
C LEU A 190 2.47 -5.98 8.60
N ASP A 191 3.58 -6.35 7.96
CA ASP A 191 4.90 -5.72 8.19
C ASP A 191 4.89 -4.25 7.80
N GLU A 192 4.30 -3.89 6.65
CA GLU A 192 4.13 -2.50 6.23
C GLU A 192 3.30 -1.71 7.25
N LEU A 193 2.16 -2.26 7.68
CA LEU A 193 1.31 -1.61 8.69
C LEU A 193 2.02 -1.42 10.03
N ALA A 194 2.81 -2.40 10.47
CA ALA A 194 3.62 -2.25 11.66
C ALA A 194 4.70 -1.17 11.46
N ASN A 195 5.30 -1.09 10.26
CA ASN A 195 6.48 -0.28 10.01
C ASN A 195 6.23 1.19 9.66
N VAL A 196 4.99 1.63 9.46
CA VAL A 196 4.68 3.07 9.36
C VAL A 196 4.96 3.82 10.67
N GLU A 197 5.06 5.15 10.59
CA GLU A 197 5.16 6.00 11.76
C GLU A 197 3.92 5.82 12.66
N GLY A 198 4.12 5.53 13.95
CA GLY A 198 3.03 5.19 14.86
C GLY A 198 2.33 3.85 14.56
N GLY A 199 2.92 3.00 13.71
CA GLY A 199 2.36 1.68 13.38
C GLY A 199 2.28 0.74 14.58
N PRO A 200 1.22 -0.09 14.69
CA PRO A 200 0.98 -0.92 15.85
C PRO A 200 1.89 -2.14 15.89
N ASP A 201 2.22 -2.61 17.09
CA ASP A 201 2.78 -3.94 17.30
C ASP A 201 1.73 -5.00 16.96
N ILE A 202 2.16 -6.05 16.26
CA ILE A 202 1.32 -7.19 15.86
C ILE A 202 2.03 -8.47 16.27
N ALA A 203 1.34 -9.35 16.98
CA ALA A 203 1.87 -10.65 17.39
C ALA A 203 0.81 -11.76 17.29
N PHE A 204 1.27 -12.97 17.01
CA PHE A 204 0.45 -14.19 16.99
C PHE A 204 0.88 -15.13 18.12
N ARG A 205 0.23 -15.03 19.28
CA ARG A 205 0.58 -15.82 20.47
C ARG A 205 -0.19 -17.15 20.47
N PRO A 206 0.45 -18.31 20.58
CA PRO A 206 -0.27 -19.58 20.66
C PRO A 206 -0.99 -19.68 22.02
N GLU A 207 -2.19 -20.24 22.00
CA GLU A 207 -3.03 -20.44 23.18
C GLU A 207 -3.76 -21.77 23.10
N LEU A 208 -3.85 -22.48 24.23
CA LEU A 208 -4.74 -23.63 24.38
C LEU A 208 -6.09 -23.13 24.91
N VAL A 209 -7.10 -23.09 24.04
CA VAL A 209 -8.48 -22.71 24.40
C VAL A 209 -9.24 -23.87 25.05
N SER A 210 -8.79 -25.09 24.80
CA SER A 210 -9.22 -26.33 25.45
C SER A 210 -8.09 -27.37 25.36
N PRO A 211 -8.14 -28.46 26.13
CA PRO A 211 -7.12 -29.51 26.07
C PRO A 211 -6.94 -30.15 24.69
N ASP A 212 -7.98 -30.09 23.84
CA ASP A 212 -8.04 -30.67 22.51
C ASP A 212 -7.92 -29.62 21.38
N ARG A 213 -7.69 -28.34 21.70
CA ARG A 213 -7.65 -27.29 20.68
C ARG A 213 -6.71 -26.14 21.02
N MET A 214 -5.83 -25.85 20.07
CA MET A 214 -4.97 -24.67 20.06
C MET A 214 -5.48 -23.62 19.08
N VAL A 215 -5.13 -22.37 19.34
CA VAL A 215 -5.35 -21.23 18.44
C VAL A 215 -4.14 -20.30 18.49
N TRP A 216 -3.95 -19.50 17.45
CA TRP A 216 -3.11 -18.30 17.53
C TRP A 216 -3.98 -17.10 17.88
N ARG A 217 -3.78 -16.51 19.05
CA ARG A 217 -4.36 -15.21 19.39
C ARG A 217 -3.57 -14.12 18.69
N MET A 218 -4.24 -13.41 17.79
CA MET A 218 -3.73 -12.17 17.24
C MET A 218 -3.90 -11.07 18.28
N SER A 219 -2.80 -10.47 18.69
CA SER A 219 -2.74 -9.30 19.56
C SER A 219 -2.19 -8.13 18.76
N VAL A 220 -2.82 -6.96 18.90
CA VAL A 220 -2.44 -5.76 18.17
C VAL A 220 -2.48 -4.55 19.09
N GLY A 221 -1.52 -3.64 18.93
CA GLY A 221 -1.56 -2.33 19.58
C GLY A 221 -2.75 -1.47 19.15
N THR A 222 -2.98 -0.40 19.90
CA THR A 222 -4.08 0.55 19.71
C THR A 222 -3.58 1.85 19.08
N LEU A 223 -4.50 2.71 18.66
CA LEU A 223 -4.16 4.06 18.18
C LEU A 223 -3.58 4.94 19.29
N ALA A 224 -4.07 4.80 20.53
CA ALA A 224 -3.60 5.58 21.67
C ALA A 224 -2.25 5.07 22.21
N ASP A 225 -2.04 3.76 22.13
CA ASP A 225 -0.82 3.07 22.51
C ASP A 225 -0.49 2.03 21.45
N PRO A 226 0.46 2.31 20.53
CA PRO A 226 0.85 1.39 19.46
C PRO A 226 1.41 0.06 19.96
N TYR A 227 1.77 -0.06 21.24
CA TYR A 227 2.27 -1.30 21.80
C TYR A 227 1.13 -2.27 22.16
N ILE A 228 1.41 -3.58 22.16
CA ILE A 228 0.46 -4.58 22.65
C ILE A 228 0.26 -4.38 24.16
N GLY A 229 -0.99 -4.15 24.56
CA GLY A 229 -1.35 -3.97 25.97
C GLY A 229 -1.08 -5.22 26.81
N GLN A 230 -0.81 -5.00 28.10
CA GLN A 230 -0.61 -6.06 29.10
C GLN A 230 -1.76 -6.09 30.11
N ASP A 231 -2.11 -7.29 30.57
CA ASP A 231 -3.12 -7.50 31.62
C ASP A 231 -2.50 -7.77 32.99
N ARG A 232 -1.16 -7.84 33.07
CA ARG A 232 -0.40 -8.18 34.28
C ARG A 232 0.93 -7.45 34.30
N ASP A 233 1.37 -7.08 35.49
CA ASP A 233 2.70 -6.56 35.72
C ASP A 233 3.67 -7.71 36.01
N HIS A 234 4.84 -7.67 35.38
CA HIS A 234 5.90 -8.66 35.57
C HIS A 234 7.04 -8.00 36.35
N SER A 235 7.61 -8.69 37.34
CA SER A 235 8.71 -8.16 38.14
C SER A 235 9.76 -9.22 38.42
N TRP A 236 11.04 -8.87 38.23
CA TRP A 236 12.18 -9.75 38.46
C TRP A 236 13.29 -9.04 39.23
N ALA A 237 13.70 -9.62 40.35
CA ALA A 237 14.86 -9.17 41.11
C ALA A 237 16.11 -9.96 40.74
N THR A 238 17.19 -9.29 40.37
CA THR A 238 18.42 -9.93 39.86
C THR A 238 19.30 -10.56 40.94
N THR A 239 19.11 -10.16 42.21
CA THR A 239 19.94 -10.59 43.35
C THR A 239 19.16 -11.20 44.50
N ALA A 240 17.83 -11.38 44.36
CA ALA A 240 17.00 -11.93 45.43
C ALA A 240 17.45 -13.37 45.81
N PRO A 241 17.69 -13.67 47.09
CA PRO A 241 17.99 -15.03 47.53
C PRO A 241 16.84 -15.99 47.19
N GLY A 242 17.11 -17.01 46.37
CA GLY A 242 16.07 -17.93 45.85
C GLY A 242 15.22 -17.35 44.71
N GLY A 243 15.61 -16.20 44.16
CA GLY A 243 14.93 -15.52 43.07
C GLY A 243 14.87 -16.34 41.78
N HIS A 244 13.89 -16.02 40.95
CA HIS A 244 13.61 -16.71 39.69
C HIS A 244 14.34 -16.11 38.48
N ALA A 245 15.15 -15.07 38.70
CA ALA A 245 15.97 -14.39 37.69
C ALA A 245 17.46 -14.53 38.02
N SER A 246 18.28 -14.69 36.99
CA SER A 246 19.73 -14.90 37.11
C SER A 246 20.45 -14.48 35.83
N GLY A 247 21.78 -14.45 35.86
CA GLY A 247 22.58 -14.22 34.65
C GLY A 247 22.37 -12.83 34.02
N PHE A 248 22.04 -11.83 34.84
CA PHE A 248 21.86 -10.46 34.36
C PHE A 248 23.13 -9.98 33.63
N ARG A 249 22.94 -9.48 32.41
CA ARG A 249 23.98 -9.00 31.51
C ARG A 249 23.58 -7.65 30.94
N GLN A 250 24.47 -6.67 31.06
CA GLN A 250 24.37 -5.39 30.37
C GLN A 250 25.32 -5.40 29.17
N LEU A 251 24.78 -5.28 27.96
CA LEU A 251 25.54 -5.04 26.74
C LEU A 251 25.56 -3.54 26.45
N VAL A 252 26.69 -2.88 26.67
CA VAL A 252 26.88 -1.47 26.29
C VAL A 252 27.45 -1.43 24.87
N SER A 253 26.75 -0.76 23.96
CA SER A 253 27.16 -0.64 22.57
C SER A 253 27.02 0.79 22.04
N ALA A 254 27.95 1.17 21.17
CA ALA A 254 27.88 2.35 20.33
C ALA A 254 27.38 2.02 18.91
N ASP A 255 26.91 0.80 18.65
CA ASP A 255 26.41 0.41 17.32
C ASP A 255 25.11 1.13 16.94
N PHE A 256 24.32 1.54 17.94
CA PHE A 256 23.19 2.44 17.74
C PHE A 256 23.59 3.90 17.57
N ARG A 257 24.84 4.24 17.87
CA ARG A 257 25.29 5.61 17.81
C ARG A 257 25.30 6.06 16.35
N ALA A 258 24.62 7.15 16.07
CA ALA A 258 24.69 7.84 14.80
C ALA A 258 24.72 9.35 15.08
N ASP A 259 25.91 9.93 14.97
CA ASP A 259 26.09 11.39 15.05
C ASP A 259 25.57 12.08 13.78
N ARG A 260 25.60 11.37 12.66
CA ARG A 260 25.06 11.84 11.37
C ARG A 260 24.30 10.72 10.68
N VAL A 261 23.12 11.07 10.19
CA VAL A 261 22.27 10.17 9.43
C VAL A 261 21.98 10.75 8.06
N TYR A 262 22.07 9.91 7.05
CA TYR A 262 21.64 10.18 5.67
C TYR A 262 20.37 9.37 5.39
N GLY A 263 19.34 10.01 4.84
CA GLY A 263 18.09 9.36 4.46
C GLY A 263 17.92 9.33 2.95
N ALA A 264 17.40 8.22 2.43
CA ALA A 264 16.92 8.09 1.05
C ALA A 264 15.45 7.62 1.04
N GLY A 265 14.56 8.45 0.48
CA GLY A 265 13.14 8.17 0.30
C GLY A 265 12.81 7.67 -1.11
N ALA A 266 11.57 7.91 -1.54
CA ALA A 266 11.11 7.60 -2.88
C ALA A 266 11.88 8.37 -3.98
N GLY A 267 11.93 7.78 -5.17
CA GLY A 267 12.55 8.34 -6.38
C GLY A 267 13.62 7.42 -6.97
N GLN A 268 14.02 7.70 -8.21
CA GLN A 268 15.03 6.95 -8.95
C GLN A 268 16.18 7.88 -9.35
N ASP A 269 17.39 7.34 -9.39
CA ASP A 269 18.61 8.05 -9.79
C ASP A 269 18.77 9.43 -9.10
N GLU A 270 18.94 10.50 -9.87
CA GLU A 270 19.10 11.88 -9.37
C GLU A 270 17.80 12.44 -8.75
N GLY A 271 16.65 11.79 -8.99
CA GLY A 271 15.36 12.16 -8.44
C GLY A 271 15.06 11.56 -7.06
N THR A 272 15.94 10.73 -6.50
CA THR A 272 15.76 10.16 -5.16
C THR A 272 15.77 11.26 -4.10
N VAL A 273 14.69 11.33 -3.33
CA VAL A 273 14.60 12.28 -2.22
C VAL A 273 15.62 11.92 -1.15
N THR A 274 16.51 12.85 -0.82
CA THR A 274 17.54 12.66 0.21
C THR A 274 17.49 13.73 1.30
N ALA A 275 17.88 13.35 2.52
CA ALA A 275 17.99 14.26 3.66
C ALA A 275 19.21 13.92 4.53
N LYS A 276 19.62 14.89 5.37
CA LYS A 276 20.71 14.76 6.34
C LYS A 276 20.29 15.35 7.68
N ALA A 277 20.60 14.67 8.77
CA ALA A 277 20.56 15.24 10.12
C ALA A 277 21.85 14.90 10.86
N GLU A 278 22.25 15.76 11.80
CA GLU A 278 23.45 15.54 12.59
C GLU A 278 23.36 16.15 13.99
N ASN A 279 23.98 15.47 14.96
CA ASN A 279 24.28 15.96 16.29
C ASN A 279 25.75 15.61 16.62
N LEU A 280 26.61 16.62 16.53
CA LEU A 280 28.07 16.47 16.71
C LEU A 280 28.54 16.76 18.14
N SER A 281 27.62 16.78 19.12
CA SER A 281 27.94 17.17 20.50
C SER A 281 28.96 16.24 21.18
N LEU A 282 28.87 14.92 20.96
CA LEU A 282 29.89 13.97 21.45
C LEU A 282 31.18 14.05 20.65
N THR A 283 31.09 14.28 19.33
CA THR A 283 32.28 14.49 18.49
C THR A 283 33.10 15.69 18.98
N ALA A 284 32.42 16.77 19.38
CA ALA A 284 33.06 17.95 19.99
C ALA A 284 33.76 17.64 21.34
N ARG A 285 33.42 16.53 22.00
CA ARG A 285 34.04 16.03 23.23
C ARG A 285 35.11 14.97 22.98
N GLY A 286 35.53 14.78 21.72
CA GLY A 286 36.61 13.87 21.34
C GLY A 286 36.15 12.46 20.95
N TRP A 287 34.83 12.21 20.84
CA TRP A 287 34.33 10.95 20.32
C TRP A 287 34.53 10.85 18.80
N PRO A 288 34.77 9.65 18.24
CA PRO A 288 34.85 9.47 16.79
C PRO A 288 33.49 9.71 16.13
N LEU A 289 33.47 10.24 14.91
CA LEU A 289 32.24 10.41 14.12
C LEU A 289 31.70 9.03 13.70
N VAL A 290 30.42 8.76 13.97
CA VAL A 290 29.71 7.58 13.46
C VAL A 290 28.56 8.02 12.55
N GLU A 291 28.55 7.45 11.35
CA GLU A 291 27.59 7.81 10.28
C GLU A 291 26.71 6.61 9.94
N ARG A 292 25.44 6.88 9.61
CA ARG A 292 24.46 5.86 9.22
C ARG A 292 23.64 6.28 8.01
N VAL A 293 23.22 5.30 7.22
CA VAL A 293 22.24 5.47 6.14
C VAL A 293 20.94 4.77 6.53
N ILE A 294 19.82 5.45 6.34
CA ILE A 294 18.47 4.86 6.42
C ILE A 294 17.78 5.07 5.06
N ALA A 295 17.04 4.06 4.61
CA ALA A 295 16.33 4.14 3.34
C ALA A 295 14.98 3.43 3.42
N ASN A 296 13.94 4.03 2.84
CA ASN A 296 12.66 3.37 2.64
C ASN A 296 11.93 4.03 1.45
N GLY A 297 11.56 3.21 0.47
CA GLY A 297 10.81 3.67 -0.70
C GLY A 297 9.37 4.07 -0.39
N SER A 298 8.83 3.62 0.75
CA SER A 298 7.43 3.78 1.18
C SER A 298 7.22 4.89 2.21
N TRP A 299 8.20 5.78 2.40
CA TRP A 299 8.06 6.98 3.25
C TRP A 299 7.14 8.06 2.64
N ASP A 300 6.24 7.69 1.72
CA ASP A 300 5.28 8.56 1.05
C ASP A 300 3.84 8.42 1.60
N GLY A 301 3.69 7.69 2.71
CA GLY A 301 2.40 7.20 3.22
C GLY A 301 1.40 8.25 3.70
N GLU A 302 1.82 9.48 4.03
CA GLU A 302 0.92 10.52 4.53
C GLU A 302 0.73 11.64 3.49
N ARG A 303 -0.27 11.46 2.62
CA ARG A 303 -0.66 12.48 1.63
C ARG A 303 -1.39 13.61 2.34
N THR A 304 -0.75 14.77 2.43
CA THR A 304 -1.33 15.93 3.10
C THR A 304 -2.53 16.50 2.35
N PRO A 305 -3.36 17.35 2.99
CA PRO A 305 -4.39 18.12 2.29
C PRO A 305 -3.85 18.97 1.13
N ALA A 306 -2.58 19.38 1.16
CA ALA A 306 -1.97 20.16 0.09
C ALA A 306 -1.68 19.31 -1.15
N PHE A 307 -1.18 18.09 -0.98
CA PHE A 307 -1.02 17.14 -2.08
C PHE A 307 -2.38 16.75 -2.68
N ALA A 308 -3.38 16.47 -1.85
CA ALA A 308 -4.74 16.18 -2.32
C ALA A 308 -5.32 17.34 -3.15
N ALA A 309 -5.14 18.58 -2.71
CA ALA A 309 -5.58 19.76 -3.44
C ALA A 309 -4.86 19.92 -4.80
N ALA A 310 -3.56 19.59 -4.88
CA ALA A 310 -2.82 19.62 -6.13
C ALA A 310 -3.33 18.58 -7.14
N VAL A 311 -3.57 17.34 -6.68
CA VAL A 311 -4.17 16.28 -7.51
C VAL A 311 -5.55 16.67 -8.03
N ASP A 312 -6.39 17.25 -7.17
CA ASP A 312 -7.72 17.73 -7.56
C ASP A 312 -7.64 18.85 -8.60
N ALA A 313 -6.66 19.76 -8.47
CA ALA A 313 -6.41 20.80 -9.45
C ALA A 313 -5.98 20.22 -10.82
N THR A 314 -5.07 19.23 -10.84
CA THR A 314 -4.67 18.52 -12.07
C THR A 314 -5.86 17.83 -12.73
N LYS A 315 -6.68 17.14 -11.94
CA LYS A 315 -7.90 16.48 -12.44
C LYS A 315 -8.89 17.48 -13.03
N ALA A 316 -9.08 18.63 -12.37
CA ALA A 316 -9.93 19.70 -12.86
C ALA A 316 -9.41 20.29 -14.19
N ALA A 317 -8.09 20.50 -14.32
CA ALA A 317 -7.46 20.99 -15.54
C ALA A 317 -7.60 20.01 -16.71
N LYS A 318 -7.34 18.71 -16.48
CA LYS A 318 -7.56 17.65 -17.48
C LYS A 318 -9.01 17.58 -17.92
N GLY A 319 -9.94 17.68 -16.98
CA GLY A 319 -11.38 17.76 -17.28
C GLY A 319 -11.76 18.98 -18.12
N ALA A 320 -11.11 20.13 -17.94
CA ALA A 320 -11.32 21.31 -18.75
C ALA A 320 -10.81 21.14 -20.19
N LEU A 321 -9.62 20.54 -20.36
CA LEU A 321 -9.06 20.23 -21.67
C LEU A 321 -9.96 19.28 -22.47
N GLU A 322 -10.48 18.23 -21.83
CA GLU A 322 -11.41 17.31 -22.49
C GLU A 322 -12.72 17.99 -22.92
N ARG A 323 -13.26 18.90 -22.10
CA ARG A 323 -14.42 19.71 -22.49
C ARG A 323 -14.12 20.63 -23.67
N ALA A 324 -12.93 21.24 -23.72
CA ALA A 324 -12.52 22.10 -24.84
C ALA A 324 -12.41 21.28 -26.16
N LYS A 325 -11.75 20.12 -26.11
CA LYS A 325 -11.63 19.20 -27.27
C LYS A 325 -13.00 18.68 -27.74
N ALA A 326 -13.89 18.35 -26.80
CA ALA A 326 -15.26 17.95 -27.13
C ALA A 326 -16.05 19.09 -27.81
N ALA A 327 -15.88 20.34 -27.38
CA ALA A 327 -16.52 21.49 -27.99
C ALA A 327 -16.03 21.74 -29.45
N VAL A 328 -14.74 21.54 -29.72
CA VAL A 328 -14.19 21.56 -31.08
C VAL A 328 -14.84 20.48 -31.94
N SER A 329 -14.89 19.24 -31.43
CA SER A 329 -15.50 18.11 -32.15
C SER A 329 -16.99 18.36 -32.45
N GLN A 330 -17.72 19.00 -31.54
CA GLN A 330 -19.12 19.38 -31.74
C GLN A 330 -19.26 20.46 -32.83
N ALA A 331 -18.40 21.48 -32.82
CA ALA A 331 -18.39 22.53 -33.84
C ALA A 331 -18.07 21.99 -35.24
N GLU A 332 -17.14 21.04 -35.35
CA GLU A 332 -16.82 20.37 -36.62
C GLU A 332 -18.02 19.60 -37.20
N ARG A 333 -18.73 18.84 -36.36
CA ARG A 333 -19.95 18.11 -36.76
C ARG A 333 -21.06 19.06 -37.20
N PHE A 334 -21.22 20.18 -36.51
CA PHE A 334 -22.16 21.23 -36.90
C PHE A 334 -21.80 21.80 -38.28
N LEU A 335 -20.53 22.16 -38.48
CA LEU A 335 -20.05 22.71 -39.75
C LEU A 335 -20.20 21.72 -40.91
N ALA A 336 -19.96 20.43 -40.67
CA ALA A 336 -20.19 19.38 -41.66
C ALA A 336 -21.67 19.29 -42.08
N THR A 337 -22.58 19.37 -41.10
CA THR A 337 -24.04 19.41 -41.35
C THR A 337 -24.44 20.64 -42.15
N ALA A 338 -23.96 21.83 -41.76
CA ALA A 338 -24.24 23.09 -42.46
C ALA A 338 -23.74 23.07 -43.92
N ARG A 339 -22.54 22.54 -44.15
CA ARG A 339 -21.98 22.34 -45.52
C ARG A 339 -22.78 21.36 -46.36
N SER A 340 -23.40 20.35 -45.74
CA SER A 340 -24.30 19.42 -46.44
C SER A 340 -25.59 20.12 -46.87
N GLN A 341 -26.23 20.87 -45.95
CA GLN A 341 -27.45 21.63 -46.22
C GLN A 341 -27.25 22.69 -47.31
N SER A 342 -26.13 23.42 -47.28
CA SER A 342 -25.81 24.42 -48.30
C SER A 342 -25.58 23.79 -49.68
N ARG A 343 -24.93 22.62 -49.75
CA ARG A 343 -24.83 21.84 -51.00
C ARG A 343 -26.20 21.45 -51.54
N SER A 344 -27.11 20.97 -50.68
CA SER A 344 -28.48 20.67 -51.10
C SER A 344 -29.25 21.91 -51.58
N ALA A 345 -29.06 23.06 -50.94
CA ALA A 345 -29.66 24.32 -51.39
C ALA A 345 -29.10 24.75 -52.76
N ALA A 346 -27.78 24.64 -52.96
CA ALA A 346 -27.14 24.93 -54.24
C ALA A 346 -27.63 23.99 -55.35
N GLN A 347 -27.80 22.68 -55.07
CA GLN A 347 -28.35 21.72 -56.03
C GLN A 347 -29.78 22.07 -56.46
N LYS A 348 -30.61 22.60 -55.55
CA LYS A 348 -31.96 23.06 -55.89
C LYS A 348 -31.92 24.28 -56.81
N VAL A 349 -31.03 25.24 -56.53
CA VAL A 349 -30.79 26.40 -57.42
C VAL A 349 -30.34 25.93 -58.79
N ALA A 350 -29.34 25.05 -58.87
CA ALA A 350 -28.84 24.48 -60.13
C ALA A 350 -29.93 23.76 -60.93
N SER A 351 -30.77 22.99 -60.24
CA SER A 351 -31.85 22.22 -60.88
C SER A 351 -32.95 23.13 -61.44
N ALA A 352 -33.26 24.23 -60.76
CA ALA A 352 -34.27 25.19 -61.19
C ALA A 352 -33.81 26.05 -62.37
N THR A 353 -32.50 26.31 -62.49
CA THR A 353 -31.92 27.13 -63.58
C THR A 353 -31.56 26.33 -64.83
N LYS A 354 -31.68 25.00 -64.82
CA LYS A 354 -31.40 24.14 -65.98
C LYS A 354 -32.23 24.51 -67.20
N THR A 355 -31.55 24.74 -68.31
CA THR A 355 -32.06 24.46 -69.67
C THR A 355 -31.12 23.44 -70.31
N THR A 356 -31.65 22.45 -71.02
CA THR A 356 -30.96 21.24 -71.51
C THR A 356 -29.48 21.41 -71.91
N GLY A 357 -28.56 20.65 -71.29
CA GLY A 357 -27.29 20.25 -71.93
C GLY A 357 -25.92 20.55 -71.29
N GLY A 358 -25.78 20.90 -69.99
CA GLY A 358 -24.47 21.23 -69.38
C GLY A 358 -24.24 20.70 -67.95
N ALA A 359 -22.99 20.78 -67.46
CA ALA A 359 -22.58 20.34 -66.12
C ALA A 359 -23.00 21.35 -65.03
N ASP A 360 -23.71 20.89 -64.00
CA ASP A 360 -24.42 21.72 -63.00
C ASP A 360 -23.52 22.35 -61.93
N TRP A 361 -22.92 23.50 -62.22
CA TRP A 361 -22.15 24.25 -61.23
C TRP A 361 -22.91 25.49 -60.77
N VAL A 362 -22.91 25.74 -59.45
CA VAL A 362 -23.41 26.99 -58.86
C VAL A 362 -22.23 27.74 -58.28
N MET A 363 -21.99 28.95 -58.78
CA MET A 363 -20.99 29.88 -58.26
C MET A 363 -21.67 31.02 -57.54
N VAL A 364 -21.28 31.28 -56.30
CA VAL A 364 -21.84 32.36 -55.48
C VAL A 364 -20.73 33.39 -55.23
N GLN A 365 -20.84 34.56 -55.86
CA GLN A 365 -19.79 35.60 -55.80
C GLN A 365 -20.30 36.96 -56.28
N SER A 366 -19.61 38.02 -55.87
CA SER A 366 -19.98 39.41 -56.17
C SER A 366 -19.39 39.94 -57.49
N SER A 367 -18.61 39.14 -58.20
CA SER A 367 -17.99 39.50 -59.48
C SER A 367 -18.33 38.46 -60.54
N PRO A 368 -18.45 38.85 -61.82
CA PRO A 368 -18.74 37.91 -62.89
C PRO A 368 -17.71 36.77 -62.94
N PRO A 369 -18.13 35.52 -63.19
CA PRO A 369 -17.19 34.42 -63.29
C PRO A 369 -16.17 34.59 -64.42
N PRO A 370 -14.95 34.01 -64.27
CA PRO A 370 -13.90 34.13 -65.27
C PRO A 370 -14.34 33.49 -66.60
N VAL A 371 -13.74 33.93 -67.70
CA VAL A 371 -14.16 33.58 -69.08
C VAL A 371 -14.30 32.07 -69.30
N LYS A 372 -13.43 31.25 -68.69
CA LYS A 372 -13.47 29.78 -68.78
C LYS A 372 -14.78 29.15 -68.26
N ASP A 373 -15.50 29.85 -67.38
CA ASP A 373 -16.72 29.38 -66.72
C ASP A 373 -17.99 30.10 -67.25
N GLN A 374 -17.85 30.91 -68.31
CA GLN A 374 -18.95 31.59 -69.01
C GLN A 374 -19.58 30.67 -70.05
N ASN A 375 -20.31 29.67 -69.59
CA ASN A 375 -20.97 28.67 -70.43
C ASN A 375 -22.34 28.27 -69.86
N ASP A 376 -23.16 27.64 -70.69
CA ASP A 376 -24.57 27.32 -70.39
C ASP A 376 -24.75 26.29 -69.24
N GLY A 377 -23.66 25.71 -68.70
CA GLY A 377 -23.70 24.78 -67.57
C GLY A 377 -23.61 25.46 -66.19
N VAL A 378 -23.21 26.73 -66.11
CA VAL A 378 -22.97 27.38 -64.82
C VAL A 378 -24.08 28.36 -64.47
N THR A 379 -24.61 28.22 -63.26
CA THR A 379 -25.41 29.25 -62.61
C THR A 379 -24.53 30.14 -61.73
N TRP A 380 -24.56 31.44 -61.98
CA TRP A 380 -23.91 32.43 -61.16
C TRP A 380 -24.93 33.13 -60.25
N VAL A 381 -24.83 32.92 -58.95
CA VAL A 381 -25.56 33.72 -57.96
C VAL A 381 -24.76 34.98 -57.69
N ASP A 382 -25.23 36.09 -58.25
CA ASP A 382 -24.65 37.41 -58.09
C ASP A 382 -25.02 37.98 -56.72
N THR A 383 -24.00 38.15 -55.88
CA THR A 383 -24.16 38.70 -54.52
C THR A 383 -23.85 40.20 -54.44
N SER A 384 -23.55 40.87 -55.56
CA SER A 384 -23.37 42.32 -55.60
C SER A 384 -24.68 43.10 -55.47
N THR A 385 -25.82 42.42 -55.66
CA THR A 385 -27.16 42.97 -55.50
C THR A 385 -27.84 42.46 -54.23
N SER A 386 -28.79 43.23 -53.68
CA SER A 386 -29.65 42.80 -52.58
C SER A 386 -31.12 42.94 -52.99
N PRO A 387 -31.88 41.83 -53.10
CA PRO A 387 -31.45 40.45 -52.87
C PRO A 387 -30.44 39.94 -53.92
N ALA A 388 -29.71 38.88 -53.58
CA ALA A 388 -28.83 38.18 -54.52
C ALA A 388 -29.66 37.59 -55.66
N VAL A 389 -29.12 37.60 -56.89
CA VAL A 389 -29.86 37.18 -58.10
C VAL A 389 -29.12 36.05 -58.80
N ALA A 390 -29.84 34.96 -59.14
CA ALA A 390 -29.30 33.91 -59.99
C ALA A 390 -29.28 34.37 -61.46
N LYS A 391 -28.12 34.20 -62.11
CA LYS A 391 -27.87 34.50 -63.51
C LYS A 391 -27.37 33.25 -64.23
N VAL A 392 -27.79 33.08 -65.48
CA VAL A 392 -27.33 32.02 -66.38
C VAL A 392 -26.64 32.65 -67.59
N TRP A 393 -25.65 31.96 -68.15
CA TRP A 393 -25.01 32.40 -69.38
C TRP A 393 -25.90 32.05 -70.56
N LYS A 394 -26.22 33.04 -71.40
CA LYS A 394 -27.05 32.85 -72.61
C LYS A 394 -26.78 33.95 -73.62
N ASP A 395 -26.65 33.57 -74.89
CA ASP A 395 -26.40 34.49 -76.02
C ASP A 395 -25.16 35.39 -75.81
N GLY A 396 -24.10 34.85 -75.21
CA GLY A 396 -22.85 35.57 -74.96
C GLY A 396 -22.90 36.59 -73.82
N ALA A 397 -23.92 36.54 -72.95
CA ALA A 397 -24.03 37.42 -71.79
C ALA A 397 -24.66 36.71 -70.57
N TRP A 398 -24.35 37.21 -69.36
CA TRP A 398 -25.06 36.82 -68.15
C TRP A 398 -26.45 37.46 -68.11
N ARG A 399 -27.50 36.63 -68.02
CA ARG A 399 -28.89 37.09 -67.91
C ARG A 399 -29.51 36.57 -66.63
N ALA A 400 -30.38 37.36 -66.00
CA ALA A 400 -31.13 36.93 -64.83
C ALA A 400 -31.99 35.70 -65.16
N SER A 401 -32.05 34.73 -64.25
CA SER A 401 -32.90 33.56 -64.42
C SER A 401 -34.36 33.93 -64.19
N GLU A 402 -35.24 33.49 -65.07
CA GLU A 402 -36.70 33.68 -65.00
C GLU A 402 -37.42 32.44 -64.46
N ALA A 403 -36.68 31.47 -63.90
CA ALA A 403 -37.26 30.26 -63.35
C ALA A 403 -38.22 30.55 -62.18
N GLU A 404 -39.38 29.91 -62.18
CA GLU A 404 -40.38 30.10 -61.14
C GLU A 404 -39.82 29.69 -59.76
N GLY A 405 -40.01 30.54 -58.75
CA GLY A 405 -39.54 30.29 -57.38
C GLY A 405 -38.02 30.42 -57.16
N ILE A 406 -37.24 30.87 -58.16
CA ILE A 406 -35.77 30.94 -58.06
C ILE A 406 -35.29 31.91 -56.96
N ALA A 407 -36.02 32.99 -56.70
CA ALA A 407 -35.68 33.97 -55.68
C ALA A 407 -35.66 33.37 -54.26
N ASP A 408 -36.64 32.52 -53.93
CA ASP A 408 -36.74 31.86 -52.62
C ASP A 408 -35.65 30.79 -52.44
N LEU A 409 -35.31 30.08 -53.52
CA LEU A 409 -34.19 29.12 -53.53
C LEU A 409 -32.84 29.83 -53.32
N VAL A 410 -32.64 30.97 -53.96
CA VAL A 410 -31.43 31.80 -53.76
C VAL A 410 -31.37 32.36 -52.34
N ALA A 411 -32.49 32.85 -51.79
CA ALA A 411 -32.55 33.30 -50.40
C ALA A 411 -32.22 32.18 -49.40
N THR A 412 -32.72 30.97 -49.65
CA THR A 412 -32.42 29.76 -48.85
C THR A 412 -30.93 29.40 -48.92
N LEU A 413 -30.32 29.47 -50.11
CA LEU A 413 -28.88 29.24 -50.29
C LEU A 413 -28.06 30.28 -49.52
N MET A 414 -28.39 31.57 -49.66
CA MET A 414 -27.69 32.65 -48.95
C MET A 414 -27.80 32.52 -47.43
N GLY A 415 -28.96 32.14 -46.91
CA GLY A 415 -29.15 31.85 -45.48
C GLY A 415 -28.27 30.68 -45.00
N SER A 416 -28.17 29.60 -45.80
CA SER A 416 -27.32 28.45 -45.46
C SER A 416 -25.81 28.78 -45.45
N LEU A 417 -25.37 29.69 -46.32
CA LEU A 417 -23.97 30.15 -46.37
C LEU A 417 -23.62 31.03 -45.16
N ALA A 418 -24.55 31.85 -44.69
CA ALA A 418 -24.37 32.61 -43.44
C ALA A 418 -24.23 31.68 -42.21
N VAL A 419 -24.98 30.58 -42.17
CA VAL A 419 -24.85 29.55 -41.12
C VAL A 419 -23.46 28.90 -41.16
N ILE A 420 -22.90 28.65 -42.35
CA ILE A 420 -21.53 28.14 -42.49
C ILE A 420 -20.52 29.14 -41.93
N GLN A 421 -20.64 30.43 -42.26
CA GLN A 421 -19.72 31.45 -41.76
C GLN A 421 -19.72 31.51 -40.23
N ASN A 422 -20.90 31.55 -39.60
CA ASN A 422 -21.03 31.50 -38.14
C ASN A 422 -20.41 30.22 -37.54
N GLY A 423 -20.55 29.08 -38.24
CA GLY A 423 -19.94 27.82 -37.83
C GLY A 423 -18.41 27.82 -37.90
N VAL A 424 -17.84 28.47 -38.92
CA VAL A 424 -16.38 28.66 -39.06
C VAL A 424 -15.85 29.55 -37.94
N ASP A 425 -16.51 30.67 -37.65
CA ASP A 425 -16.11 31.60 -36.58
C ASP A 425 -16.20 30.91 -35.20
N THR A 426 -17.26 30.12 -34.99
CA THR A 426 -17.42 29.31 -33.77
C THR A 426 -16.31 28.27 -33.62
N LEU A 427 -15.98 27.55 -34.69
CA LEU A 427 -14.91 26.56 -34.68
C LEU A 427 -13.56 27.21 -34.34
N ALA A 428 -13.25 28.35 -34.95
CA ALA A 428 -12.03 29.09 -34.67
C ALA A 428 -11.95 29.53 -33.20
N ALA A 429 -13.04 30.02 -32.63
CA ALA A 429 -13.11 30.37 -31.21
C ALA A 429 -12.87 29.15 -30.30
N ARG A 430 -13.47 27.99 -30.60
CA ARG A 430 -13.26 26.75 -29.82
C ARG A 430 -11.86 26.20 -29.94
N GLN A 431 -11.23 26.32 -31.11
CA GLN A 431 -9.84 25.91 -31.30
C GLN A 431 -8.88 26.79 -30.48
N ALA A 432 -9.18 28.09 -30.33
CA ALA A 432 -8.39 29.00 -29.50
C ALA A 432 -8.43 28.66 -28.00
N ASP A 433 -9.50 28.03 -27.51
CA ASP A 433 -9.66 27.61 -26.10
C ASP A 433 -8.73 26.44 -25.71
N VAL A 434 -8.24 25.65 -26.69
CA VAL A 434 -7.46 24.42 -26.42
C VAL A 434 -6.06 24.74 -25.87
N GLY A 435 -5.34 25.70 -26.46
CA GLY A 435 -3.97 26.03 -26.05
C GLY A 435 -3.84 26.50 -24.59
N PRO A 436 -4.70 27.42 -24.11
CA PRO A 436 -4.75 27.78 -22.69
C PRO A 436 -5.06 26.59 -21.76
N ALA A 437 -5.93 25.67 -22.19
CA ALA A 437 -6.26 24.47 -21.42
C ALA A 437 -5.08 23.48 -21.33
N GLU A 438 -4.33 23.30 -22.43
CA GLU A 438 -3.09 22.50 -22.42
C GLU A 438 -2.03 23.10 -21.49
N THR A 439 -1.87 24.42 -21.53
CA THR A 439 -0.95 25.15 -20.63
C THR A 439 -1.37 24.99 -19.17
N ALA A 440 -2.67 25.03 -18.87
CA ALA A 440 -3.19 24.84 -17.53
C ALA A 440 -2.93 23.42 -17.00
N VAL A 441 -3.03 22.40 -17.86
CA VAL A 441 -2.66 21.01 -17.50
C VAL A 441 -1.17 20.93 -17.15
N ALA A 442 -0.30 21.44 -18.01
CA ALA A 442 1.15 21.41 -17.77
C ALA A 442 1.54 22.13 -16.46
N ASN A 443 0.93 23.28 -16.18
CA ASN A 443 1.19 24.01 -14.93
C ASN A 443 0.68 23.26 -13.69
N ALA A 444 -0.48 22.58 -13.79
CA ALA A 444 -1.03 21.80 -12.70
C ALA A 444 -0.17 20.56 -12.40
N GLU A 445 0.28 19.84 -13.44
CA GLU A 445 1.18 18.69 -13.30
C GLU A 445 2.52 19.11 -12.67
N ALA A 446 3.12 20.20 -13.14
CA ALA A 446 4.36 20.72 -12.55
C ALA A 446 4.18 21.16 -11.07
N HIS A 447 3.00 21.67 -10.70
CA HIS A 447 2.69 22.01 -9.33
C HIS A 447 2.50 20.78 -8.44
N GLU A 448 1.78 19.76 -8.94
CA GLU A 448 1.61 18.46 -8.27
C GLU A 448 2.96 17.81 -7.97
N ASP A 449 3.86 17.75 -8.97
CA ASP A 449 5.21 17.22 -8.82
C ASP A 449 6.03 18.00 -7.79
N ALA A 450 5.94 19.33 -7.79
CA ALA A 450 6.65 20.18 -6.83
C ALA A 450 6.15 19.99 -5.39
N VAL A 451 4.85 19.80 -5.20
CA VAL A 451 4.25 19.53 -3.88
C VAL A 451 4.70 18.15 -3.38
N ALA A 452 4.64 17.12 -4.24
CA ALA A 452 5.10 15.78 -3.92
C ALA A 452 6.56 15.76 -3.47
N ALA A 453 7.45 16.43 -4.21
CA ALA A 453 8.87 16.50 -3.89
C ALA A 453 9.13 17.20 -2.54
N ARG A 454 8.41 18.30 -2.26
CA ARG A 454 8.54 19.04 -1.00
C ARG A 454 8.12 18.21 0.21
N GLU A 455 6.99 17.51 0.10
CA GLU A 455 6.44 16.70 1.19
C GLU A 455 7.27 15.45 1.43
N GLY A 456 7.64 14.73 0.38
CA GLY A 456 8.57 13.60 0.49
C GLY A 456 9.87 14.01 1.21
N LYS A 457 10.43 15.18 0.89
CA LYS A 457 11.64 15.67 1.57
C LYS A 457 11.42 15.95 3.06
N ALA A 458 10.26 16.50 3.44
CA ALA A 458 9.95 16.78 4.84
C ALA A 458 9.83 15.48 5.66
N ILE A 459 9.18 14.46 5.09
CA ILE A 459 9.03 13.14 5.74
C ILE A 459 10.39 12.46 5.90
N VAL A 460 11.19 12.41 4.84
CA VAL A 460 12.56 11.86 4.91
C VAL A 460 13.37 12.62 5.97
N GLN A 461 13.25 13.95 6.03
CA GLN A 461 13.94 14.76 7.05
C GLN A 461 13.49 14.41 8.49
N ALA A 462 12.20 14.18 8.72
CA ALA A 462 11.68 13.79 10.04
C ALA A 462 12.26 12.44 10.49
N HIS A 463 12.27 11.43 9.60
CA HIS A 463 12.87 10.12 9.90
C HIS A 463 14.37 10.22 10.18
N VAL A 464 15.09 11.02 9.39
CA VAL A 464 16.54 11.20 9.58
C VAL A 464 16.82 11.92 10.90
N ASN A 465 15.99 12.90 11.30
CA ASN A 465 16.10 13.56 12.60
C ASN A 465 15.88 12.57 13.75
N ALA A 466 14.83 11.74 13.67
CA ALA A 466 14.51 10.75 14.70
C ALA A 466 15.59 9.66 14.82
N ALA A 467 16.31 9.39 13.73
CA ALA A 467 17.38 8.40 13.69
C ALA A 467 18.72 8.92 14.25
N VAL A 468 18.86 10.22 14.58
CA VAL A 468 20.07 10.72 15.23
C VAL A 468 20.08 10.26 16.68
N ALA A 469 20.99 9.34 17.00
CA ALA A 469 21.17 8.77 18.33
C ALA A 469 22.64 8.98 18.72
N PRO A 470 23.02 10.14 19.29
CA PRO A 470 24.43 10.44 19.51
C PRO A 470 25.01 9.69 20.70
N GLU A 471 24.20 9.14 21.59
CA GLU A 471 24.63 8.52 22.84
C GLU A 471 24.77 6.99 22.70
N PRO A 472 25.75 6.37 23.37
CA PRO A 472 25.80 4.91 23.48
C PRO A 472 24.59 4.39 24.26
N MET A 473 24.12 3.21 23.89
CA MET A 473 22.97 2.55 24.53
C MET A 473 23.42 1.29 25.25
N ALA A 474 22.63 0.86 26.22
CA ALA A 474 22.80 -0.41 26.89
C ALA A 474 21.56 -1.28 26.67
N GLN A 475 21.76 -2.55 26.32
CA GLN A 475 20.71 -3.55 26.28
C GLN A 475 20.86 -4.49 27.46
N TRP A 476 19.77 -4.75 28.16
CA TRP A 476 19.75 -5.69 29.27
C TRP A 476 19.25 -7.05 28.82
N GLU A 477 19.85 -8.08 29.40
CA GLU A 477 19.47 -9.47 29.24
C GLU A 477 19.47 -10.15 30.60
N LEU A 478 18.50 -11.02 30.88
CA LEU A 478 18.50 -11.87 32.06
C LEU A 478 17.84 -13.20 31.76
N THR A 479 18.22 -14.23 32.52
CA THR A 479 17.62 -15.56 32.43
C THR A 479 16.63 -15.75 33.57
N VAL A 480 15.35 -15.88 33.24
CA VAL A 480 14.29 -16.27 34.18
C VAL A 480 14.07 -17.78 34.16
N ARG A 481 13.47 -18.29 35.23
CA ARG A 481 12.98 -19.67 35.30
C ARG A 481 11.59 -19.79 34.70
N ALA A 482 11.38 -20.81 33.86
CA ALA A 482 10.09 -21.10 33.26
C ALA A 482 9.01 -21.46 34.29
N ASP A 483 9.40 -22.13 35.38
CA ASP A 483 8.55 -22.45 36.54
C ASP A 483 8.61 -21.38 37.65
N GLY A 484 9.19 -20.22 37.36
CA GLY A 484 9.28 -19.10 38.29
C GLY A 484 7.97 -18.32 38.43
N ASP A 485 8.08 -17.20 39.13
CA ASP A 485 7.02 -16.20 39.26
C ASP A 485 7.50 -14.89 38.60
N PRO A 486 6.80 -14.36 37.57
CA PRO A 486 5.68 -14.99 36.85
C PRO A 486 6.10 -16.23 36.02
N PRO A 487 5.20 -17.23 35.83
CA PRO A 487 5.52 -18.45 35.08
C PRO A 487 5.50 -18.23 33.56
N LEU A 488 6.29 -19.03 32.83
CA LEU A 488 6.34 -18.98 31.37
C LEU A 488 4.95 -19.19 30.73
N GLY A 489 4.68 -18.43 29.67
CA GLY A 489 3.36 -18.37 29.02
C GLY A 489 2.44 -17.29 29.61
N THR A 490 2.84 -16.63 30.71
CA THR A 490 2.11 -15.47 31.26
C THR A 490 2.73 -14.12 30.94
N PHE A 491 4.00 -14.10 30.51
CA PHE A 491 4.70 -12.94 29.97
C PHE A 491 5.08 -13.20 28.52
N TRP A 492 5.13 -12.15 27.72
CA TRP A 492 5.44 -12.20 26.29
C TRP A 492 6.26 -10.99 25.86
N PRO A 493 7.00 -11.09 24.74
CA PRO A 493 7.54 -9.91 24.09
C PRO A 493 6.44 -8.89 23.81
N GLY A 494 6.77 -7.61 23.99
CA GLY A 494 5.86 -6.49 24.02
C GLY A 494 5.42 -6.09 25.44
N ASP A 495 5.41 -7.01 26.41
CA ASP A 495 4.96 -6.70 27.78
C ASP A 495 6.01 -5.82 28.52
N LEU A 496 5.55 -4.93 29.39
CA LEU A 496 6.38 -4.19 30.35
C LEU A 496 6.73 -5.08 31.55
N ALA A 497 7.92 -4.86 32.08
CA ALA A 497 8.42 -5.53 33.26
C ALA A 497 9.24 -4.58 34.13
N GLU A 498 9.21 -4.82 35.43
CA GLU A 498 10.07 -4.19 36.39
C GLU A 498 11.28 -5.08 36.67
N VAL A 499 12.49 -4.57 36.39
CA VAL A 499 13.73 -5.25 36.74
C VAL A 499 14.35 -4.54 37.95
N ALA A 500 14.37 -5.23 39.09
CA ALA A 500 15.04 -4.74 40.29
C ALA A 500 16.51 -5.14 40.27
N ILE A 501 17.39 -4.14 40.25
CA ILE A 501 18.84 -4.27 40.21
C ILE A 501 19.39 -3.85 41.58
N SER A 502 20.33 -4.63 42.10
CA SER A 502 21.08 -4.28 43.31
C SER A 502 22.52 -4.75 43.19
N ASP A 503 23.46 -4.00 43.75
CA ASP A 503 24.89 -4.30 43.81
C ASP A 503 25.54 -4.55 42.42
N PHE A 504 24.96 -4.01 41.34
CA PHE A 504 25.56 -4.14 40.01
C PHE A 504 26.64 -3.06 39.79
N PRO A 505 27.86 -3.40 39.31
CA PRO A 505 28.98 -2.46 39.33
C PRO A 505 28.80 -1.16 38.53
N THR A 506 27.95 -1.16 37.50
CA THR A 506 27.80 -0.05 36.53
C THR A 506 26.37 0.44 36.40
N ILE A 507 25.45 0.00 37.26
CA ILE A 507 24.04 0.44 37.24
C ILE A 507 23.65 0.74 38.70
N PRO A 508 23.05 1.90 38.99
CA PRO A 508 22.55 2.20 40.33
C PRO A 508 21.53 1.16 40.81
N ASP A 509 21.44 1.01 42.13
CA ASP A 509 20.40 0.18 42.72
C ASP A 509 19.03 0.82 42.49
N GLY A 510 18.05 0.01 42.09
CA GLY A 510 16.71 0.51 41.82
C GLY A 510 15.83 -0.48 41.07
N THR A 511 14.58 -0.09 40.87
CA THR A 511 13.60 -0.80 40.05
C THR A 511 13.40 -0.03 38.75
N TYR A 512 13.61 -0.70 37.64
CA TYR A 512 13.61 -0.10 36.32
C TYR A 512 12.48 -0.68 35.47
N PRO A 513 11.52 0.15 35.00
CA PRO A 513 10.52 -0.28 34.05
C PRO A 513 11.16 -0.43 32.67
N VAL A 514 11.13 -1.63 32.13
CA VAL A 514 11.70 -1.97 30.81
C VAL A 514 10.73 -2.86 30.03
N ARG A 515 10.78 -2.80 28.70
CA ARG A 515 9.93 -3.63 27.85
C ARG A 515 10.66 -4.90 27.42
N ILE A 516 9.97 -6.05 27.41
CA ILE A 516 10.51 -7.30 26.90
C ILE A 516 10.52 -7.23 25.37
N LEU A 517 11.70 -7.26 24.75
CA LEU A 517 11.84 -7.25 23.29
C LEU A 517 11.87 -8.65 22.69
N SER A 518 12.49 -9.59 23.39
CA SER A 518 12.52 -10.98 22.96
C SER A 518 12.63 -11.94 24.13
N MET A 519 12.19 -13.17 23.91
CA MET A 519 12.41 -14.27 24.82
C MET A 519 12.84 -15.52 24.06
N SER A 520 13.75 -16.30 24.61
CA SER A 520 14.20 -17.54 23.99
C SER A 520 14.55 -18.58 25.04
N GLY A 521 14.44 -19.86 24.67
CA GLY A 521 14.77 -20.96 25.56
C GLY A 521 14.91 -22.29 24.85
N SER A 522 14.98 -23.34 25.64
CA SER A 522 14.96 -24.73 25.18
C SER A 522 13.89 -25.54 25.90
N GLU A 523 13.94 -26.88 25.80
CA GLU A 523 13.17 -27.78 26.67
C GLU A 523 13.58 -27.72 28.16
N GLY A 524 14.57 -26.90 28.50
CA GLY A 524 14.99 -26.62 29.87
C GLY A 524 14.07 -25.65 30.62
N LEU A 525 14.54 -25.22 31.81
CA LEU A 525 13.85 -24.22 32.64
C LEU A 525 14.37 -22.80 32.44
N GLY A 526 15.51 -22.61 31.76
CA GLY A 526 16.06 -21.28 31.52
C GLY A 526 15.36 -20.60 30.35
N VAL A 527 14.86 -19.40 30.57
CA VAL A 527 14.29 -18.52 29.54
C VAL A 527 15.08 -17.23 29.56
N THR A 528 15.80 -16.96 28.48
CA THR A 528 16.53 -15.72 28.28
C THR A 528 15.56 -14.64 27.81
N LEU A 529 15.53 -13.52 28.51
CA LEU A 529 14.78 -12.32 28.14
C LEU A 529 15.77 -11.23 27.72
N LYS A 530 15.49 -10.55 26.60
CA LYS A 530 16.17 -9.31 26.23
C LYS A 530 15.18 -8.16 26.34
N PHE A 531 15.65 -7.05 26.89
CA PHE A 531 14.85 -5.85 27.12
C PHE A 531 15.22 -4.71 26.19
N ASP A 532 14.35 -3.70 26.21
CA ASP A 532 14.56 -2.45 25.47
C ASP A 532 15.86 -1.77 25.87
N VAL A 533 16.39 -1.01 24.91
CA VAL A 533 17.64 -0.29 25.05
C VAL A 533 17.45 0.92 25.95
N VAL A 534 18.32 1.03 26.94
CA VAL A 534 18.35 2.10 27.94
C VAL A 534 19.60 2.96 27.73
N ASP A 535 19.58 4.23 28.17
CA ASP A 535 20.78 5.10 28.10
C ASP A 535 21.94 4.43 28.84
N ALA A 536 23.13 4.34 28.23
CA ALA A 536 24.27 3.69 28.87
C ALA A 536 24.80 4.43 30.12
N ARG A 537 24.32 5.66 30.38
CA ARG A 537 24.73 6.50 31.53
C ARG A 537 23.89 6.31 32.79
N TYR A 538 22.99 5.32 32.83
CA TYR A 538 22.20 5.03 34.04
C TYR A 538 23.07 4.87 35.28
#